data_AF-A0A5E4IFU8-F1
#
_entry.id   AF-A0A5E4IFU8-F1
#
_cell.length_a   1.000
_cell.length_b   1.000
_cell.length_c   1.000
_cell.angle_alpha   90.00
_cell.angle_beta   90.00
_cell.angle_gamma   90.00
#
_symmetry.space_group_name_H-M   'P 1'
#
loop_
_entity.id
_entity.type
_entity.pdbx_description
1 polymer ?
#
loop_
_entity_poly.entity_id
_entity_poly.type
_entity_poly.pdbx_seq_one_letter_code
_entity_poly.pdbx_strand_id
1 'polypeptide(L)'
;MTRKMNCQNTSIASGIKDYLYDHLYLYLIIIFVLLTSLSIAPLSSALADKSELMKLITENEDPLLNVNDLAFLLVTDNFDAIPKKVFVEVRLDKTVYKLVPNGPYPGLANVTIES
;
A
#
# COMPACT_ATOMS: atom_id res chain seq x y z
N MET A 1 15.52 -9.67 62.75
CA MET A 1 16.52 -9.93 61.70
C MET A 1 15.78 -10.32 60.43
N THR A 2 15.51 -9.38 59.51
CA THR A 2 15.09 -9.64 58.12
C THR A 2 14.77 -8.32 57.41
N ARG A 3 15.67 -7.84 56.54
CA ARG A 3 15.32 -7.11 55.31
C ARG A 3 16.59 -6.75 54.53
N LYS A 4 17.02 -7.65 53.66
CA LYS A 4 17.91 -7.34 52.53
C LYS A 4 17.46 -8.15 51.30
N MET A 5 16.29 -7.80 50.76
CA MET A 5 15.86 -8.24 49.42
C MET A 5 14.96 -7.15 48.84
N ASN A 6 15.53 -6.02 48.40
CA ASN A 6 14.75 -5.02 47.64
C ASN A 6 15.56 -4.14 46.67
N CYS A 7 16.85 -4.44 46.42
CA CYS A 7 17.70 -3.57 45.59
C CYS A 7 17.93 -4.11 44.16
N GLN A 8 17.63 -5.39 43.89
CA GLN A 8 17.89 -5.98 42.57
C GLN A 8 16.70 -5.86 41.60
N ASN A 9 15.45 -5.85 42.09
CA ASN A 9 14.27 -5.88 41.20
C ASN A 9 14.00 -4.55 40.48
N THR A 10 14.50 -3.43 41.00
CA THR A 10 14.30 -2.09 40.41
C THR A 10 15.29 -1.77 39.29
N SER A 11 16.51 -2.34 39.31
CA SER A 11 17.52 -2.11 38.28
C SER A 11 17.17 -2.82 36.95
N ILE A 12 16.66 -4.06 37.04
CA ILE A 12 16.29 -4.87 35.87
C ILE A 12 15.05 -4.26 35.16
N ALA A 13 14.10 -3.71 35.93
CA ALA A 13 12.91 -3.06 35.39
C ALA A 13 13.20 -1.72 34.70
N SER A 14 14.33 -1.07 34.98
CA SER A 14 14.77 0.14 34.27
C SER A 14 15.36 -0.22 32.91
N GLY A 15 16.32 -1.15 32.88
CA GLY A 15 16.98 -1.55 31.63
C GLY A 15 16.01 -2.10 30.58
N ILE A 16 15.01 -2.89 30.98
CA ILE A 16 13.99 -3.42 30.04
C ILE A 16 13.17 -2.30 29.39
N LYS A 17 12.89 -1.20 30.10
CA LYS A 17 12.16 -0.06 29.53
C LYS A 17 13.02 0.66 28.50
N ASP A 18 14.31 0.85 28.79
CA ASP A 18 15.23 1.55 27.88
C ASP A 18 15.39 0.80 26.54
N TYR A 19 15.47 -0.53 26.55
CA TYR A 19 15.50 -1.34 25.31
C TYR A 19 14.16 -1.35 24.56
N LEU A 20 13.04 -1.28 25.27
CA LEU A 20 11.71 -1.25 24.65
C LEU A 20 11.45 0.09 23.95
N TYR A 21 11.91 1.20 24.54
CA TYR A 21 11.78 2.54 23.96
C TYR A 21 12.63 2.69 22.69
N ASP A 22 13.84 2.13 22.66
CA ASP A 22 14.73 2.21 21.51
C ASP A 22 14.14 1.49 20.27
N HIS A 23 13.61 0.28 20.47
CA HIS A 23 13.00 -0.51 19.40
C HIS A 23 11.69 0.12 18.90
N LEU A 24 10.89 0.69 19.81
CA LEU A 24 9.67 1.41 19.46
C LEU A 24 9.99 2.71 18.70
N TYR A 25 11.05 3.42 19.10
CA TYR A 25 11.48 4.65 18.46
C TYR A 25 12.02 4.41 17.05
N LEU A 26 12.82 3.35 16.87
CA LEU A 26 13.26 2.90 15.55
C LEU A 26 12.08 2.57 14.64
N TYR A 27 11.06 1.88 15.18
CA TYR A 27 9.84 1.56 14.45
C TYR A 27 9.05 2.82 14.04
N LEU A 28 8.95 3.80 14.94
CA LEU A 28 8.33 5.10 14.64
C LEU A 28 9.11 5.88 13.57
N ILE A 29 10.45 5.83 13.58
CA ILE A 29 11.28 6.45 12.53
C ILE A 29 11.04 5.78 11.17
N ILE A 30 11.00 4.44 11.13
CA ILE A 30 10.74 3.71 9.88
C ILE A 30 9.35 4.07 9.32
N ILE A 31 8.34 4.12 10.18
CA ILE A 31 6.99 4.56 9.80
C ILE A 31 7.03 5.99 9.25
N PHE A 32 7.69 6.93 9.95
CA PHE A 32 7.76 8.32 9.51
C PHE A 32 8.45 8.46 8.14
N VAL A 33 9.55 7.74 7.91
CA VAL A 33 10.25 7.73 6.62
C VAL A 33 9.34 7.20 5.50
N LEU A 34 8.62 6.09 5.75
CA LEU A 34 7.64 5.53 4.81
C LEU A 34 6.49 6.51 4.49
N LEU A 35 6.01 7.25 5.48
CA LEU A 35 5.00 8.29 5.27
C LEU A 35 5.54 9.47 4.44
N THR A 36 6.80 9.87 4.65
CA THR A 36 7.39 11.00 3.90
C THR A 36 7.70 10.66 2.44
N SER A 37 7.99 9.40 2.10
CA SER A 37 8.16 8.97 0.71
C SER A 37 6.86 9.02 -0.11
N LEU A 38 5.69 9.10 0.54
CA LEU A 38 4.40 9.12 -0.13
C LEU A 38 4.01 10.53 -0.66
N SER A 39 4.79 11.57 -0.36
CA SER A 39 4.42 12.97 -0.66
C SER A 39 5.06 13.55 -1.94
N ILE A 40 5.70 12.73 -2.77
CA ILE A 40 6.06 13.15 -4.14
C ILE A 40 4.91 12.71 -5.03
N ALA A 41 3.80 13.44 -5.00
CA ALA A 41 2.80 13.31 -6.06
C ALA A 41 3.42 13.92 -7.33
N PRO A 42 3.79 13.12 -8.35
CA PRO A 42 4.06 13.70 -9.65
C PRO A 42 2.79 14.44 -10.07
N LEU A 43 2.94 15.68 -10.51
CA LEU A 43 1.87 16.41 -11.18
C LEU A 43 1.65 15.69 -12.52
N SER A 44 0.92 14.58 -12.46
CA SER A 44 0.86 13.66 -13.57
C SER A 44 -0.03 14.24 -14.66
N SER A 45 0.47 14.20 -15.89
CA SER A 45 -0.32 14.53 -17.04
C SER A 45 -1.30 13.39 -17.27
N ALA A 46 -2.59 13.63 -17.06
CA ALA A 46 -3.73 12.75 -17.36
C ALA A 46 -3.57 11.79 -18.55
N LEU A 47 -2.91 12.26 -19.62
CA LEU A 47 -2.65 11.52 -20.84
C LEU A 47 -1.55 10.45 -20.68
N ALA A 48 -0.50 10.74 -19.92
CA ALA A 48 0.53 9.78 -19.56
C ALA A 48 -0.04 8.69 -18.65
N ASP A 49 -0.80 9.06 -17.62
CA ASP A 49 -1.43 8.11 -16.68
C ASP A 49 -2.34 7.11 -17.37
N LYS A 50 -3.18 7.60 -18.30
CA LYS A 50 -4.07 6.73 -19.08
C LYS A 50 -3.28 5.79 -20.00
N SER A 51 -2.23 6.29 -20.65
CA SER A 51 -1.43 5.46 -21.56
C SER A 51 -0.64 4.40 -20.80
N GLU A 52 -0.10 4.75 -19.63
CA GLU A 52 0.62 3.85 -18.74
C GLU A 52 -0.32 2.80 -18.13
N LEU A 53 -1.50 3.21 -17.67
CA LEU A 53 -2.55 2.29 -17.21
C LEU A 53 -2.94 1.27 -18.30
N MET A 54 -3.19 1.73 -19.52
CA MET A 54 -3.55 0.84 -20.64
C MET A 54 -2.40 -0.10 -21.02
N LYS A 55 -1.17 0.39 -20.95
CA LYS A 55 0.04 -0.42 -21.17
C LYS A 55 0.14 -1.52 -20.11
N LEU A 56 -0.05 -1.19 -18.84
CA LEU A 56 0.03 -2.14 -17.73
C LEU A 56 -0.98 -3.29 -17.84
N ILE A 57 -2.18 -2.94 -18.30
CA ILE A 57 -3.30 -3.87 -18.48
C ILE A 57 -3.09 -4.77 -19.71
N THR A 58 -2.41 -4.26 -20.74
CA THR A 58 -2.18 -4.99 -21.99
C THR A 58 -0.90 -5.83 -21.94
N GLU A 59 0.14 -5.38 -21.23
CA GLU A 59 1.44 -6.08 -21.14
C GLU A 59 1.45 -7.23 -20.13
N ASN A 60 0.55 -7.21 -19.15
CA ASN A 60 0.46 -8.26 -18.14
C ASN A 60 -0.73 -9.19 -18.45
N GLU A 61 -0.46 -10.49 -18.51
CA GLU A 61 -1.46 -11.54 -18.65
C GLU A 61 -1.38 -12.46 -17.45
N ASP A 62 -2.22 -12.21 -16.44
CA ASP A 62 -2.32 -13.09 -15.27
C ASP A 62 -3.77 -13.58 -15.08
N PRO A 63 -4.06 -14.85 -15.42
CA PRO A 63 -5.40 -15.41 -15.33
C PRO A 63 -5.85 -15.71 -13.89
N LEU A 64 -4.94 -15.68 -12.92
CA LEU A 64 -5.25 -15.87 -11.50
C LEU A 64 -5.45 -14.54 -10.75
N LEU A 65 -5.29 -13.41 -11.45
CA LEU A 65 -5.38 -12.10 -10.83
C LEU A 65 -6.80 -11.80 -10.34
N ASN A 66 -6.94 -11.57 -9.05
CA ASN A 66 -8.21 -11.20 -8.45
C ASN A 66 -8.36 -9.67 -8.32
N VAL A 67 -9.56 -9.19 -7.99
CA VAL A 67 -9.86 -7.76 -7.85
C VAL A 67 -8.92 -7.06 -6.84
N ASN A 68 -8.57 -7.75 -5.76
CA ASN A 68 -7.65 -7.21 -4.75
C ASN A 68 -6.21 -7.12 -5.27
N ASP A 69 -5.76 -8.14 -6.01
CA ASP A 69 -4.40 -8.18 -6.56
C ASP A 69 -4.24 -7.11 -7.64
N LEU A 70 -5.27 -6.93 -8.47
CA LEU A 70 -5.33 -5.85 -9.46
C LEU A 70 -5.27 -4.48 -8.79
N ALA A 71 -6.06 -4.24 -7.74
CA ALA A 71 -6.02 -2.98 -7.00
C ALA A 71 -4.65 -2.74 -6.36
N PHE A 72 -4.04 -3.77 -5.79
CA PHE A 72 -2.71 -3.68 -5.21
C PHE A 72 -1.63 -3.35 -6.25
N LEU A 73 -1.67 -3.98 -7.42
CA LEU A 73 -0.78 -3.68 -8.53
C LEU A 73 -0.91 -2.22 -8.96
N LEU A 74 -2.13 -1.72 -9.12
CA LEU A 74 -2.40 -0.34 -9.53
C LEU A 74 -1.94 0.67 -8.48
N VAL A 75 -2.17 0.39 -7.19
CA VAL A 75 -1.66 1.25 -6.09
C VAL A 75 -0.12 1.23 -6.05
N THR A 76 0.51 0.10 -6.34
CA THR A 76 1.98 -0.01 -6.41
C THR A 76 2.55 0.89 -7.50
N ASP A 77 1.83 1.02 -8.62
CA ASP A 77 2.15 1.91 -9.73
C ASP A 77 1.60 3.34 -9.54
N ASN A 78 1.27 3.71 -8.29
CA ASN A 78 0.85 5.04 -7.89
C ASN A 78 -0.49 5.52 -8.49
N PHE A 79 -1.36 4.59 -8.90
CA PHE A 79 -2.73 4.90 -9.28
C PHE A 79 -3.68 4.88 -8.08
N ASP A 80 -4.64 5.82 -8.04
CA ASP A 80 -5.72 5.82 -7.04
C ASP A 80 -6.75 4.73 -7.37
N ALA A 81 -6.46 3.51 -6.94
CA ALA A 81 -7.23 2.30 -7.22
C ALA A 81 -7.91 1.77 -5.94
N ILE A 82 -9.24 1.71 -5.97
CA ILE A 82 -10.08 1.24 -4.86
C ILE A 82 -10.72 -0.09 -5.26
N PRO A 83 -10.40 -1.22 -4.59
CA PRO A 83 -11.07 -2.48 -4.86
C PRO A 83 -12.52 -2.41 -4.39
N LYS A 84 -13.45 -2.81 -5.26
CA LYS A 84 -14.85 -3.08 -4.93
C LYS A 84 -15.11 -4.58 -4.98
N LYS A 85 -16.35 -5.00 -4.69
CA LYS A 85 -16.70 -6.43 -4.62
C LYS A 85 -16.42 -7.22 -5.92
N VAL A 86 -16.49 -6.57 -7.08
CA VAL A 86 -16.45 -7.23 -8.40
C VAL A 86 -15.59 -6.49 -9.44
N PHE A 87 -15.06 -5.32 -9.09
CA PHE A 87 -14.27 -4.49 -9.98
C PHE A 87 -13.34 -3.58 -9.16
N VAL A 88 -12.31 -3.04 -9.79
CA VAL A 88 -11.45 -2.00 -9.23
C VAL A 88 -11.87 -0.66 -9.80
N GLU A 89 -12.07 0.32 -8.94
CA GLU A 89 -12.36 1.70 -9.32
C GLU A 89 -11.04 2.46 -9.36
N VAL A 90 -10.62 2.94 -10.52
CA VAL A 90 -9.41 3.77 -10.66
C VAL A 90 -9.83 5.19 -10.96
N ARG A 91 -9.37 6.13 -10.13
CA ARG A 91 -9.65 7.55 -10.28
C ARG A 91 -8.44 8.20 -10.97
N LEU A 92 -8.65 8.64 -12.20
CA LEU A 92 -7.68 9.47 -12.92
C LEU A 92 -8.29 10.86 -13.10
N ASP A 93 -7.71 11.86 -12.44
CA ASP A 93 -8.20 13.24 -12.36
C ASP A 93 -9.67 13.36 -11.91
N LYS A 94 -10.59 13.48 -12.89
CA LYS A 94 -12.04 13.67 -12.72
C LYS A 94 -12.86 12.52 -13.31
N THR A 95 -12.19 11.51 -13.87
CA THR A 95 -12.82 10.39 -14.53
C THR A 95 -12.62 9.14 -13.69
N VAL A 96 -13.72 8.41 -13.49
CA VAL A 96 -13.71 7.14 -12.77
C VAL A 96 -13.71 6.00 -13.79
N TYR A 97 -12.65 5.21 -13.76
CA TYR A 97 -12.51 4.01 -14.59
C TYR A 97 -12.87 2.78 -13.77
N LYS A 98 -13.63 1.87 -14.37
CA LYS A 98 -13.93 0.56 -13.82
C LYS A 98 -13.08 -0.50 -14.52
N LEU A 99 -12.27 -1.21 -13.73
CA LEU A 99 -11.45 -2.30 -14.21
C LEU A 99 -12.01 -3.61 -13.67
N VAL A 100 -12.32 -4.54 -14.56
CA VAL A 100 -12.79 -5.89 -14.20
C VAL A 100 -11.71 -6.88 -14.59
N PRO A 101 -11.17 -7.70 -13.66
CA PRO A 101 -10.19 -8.73 -14.01
C PRO A 101 -10.73 -9.64 -15.11
N ASN A 102 -9.93 -9.92 -16.13
CA ASN A 102 -10.35 -10.70 -17.28
C ASN A 102 -10.33 -12.21 -17.03
N GLY A 103 -9.68 -12.67 -15.95
CA GLY A 103 -9.59 -14.09 -15.62
C GLY A 103 -9.01 -14.89 -16.80
N PRO A 104 -9.74 -15.86 -17.39
CA PRO A 104 -9.21 -16.69 -18.48
C PRO A 104 -9.11 -15.97 -19.84
N TYR A 105 -9.61 -14.73 -19.96
CA TYR A 105 -9.53 -13.95 -21.19
C TYR A 105 -8.20 -13.19 -21.28
N PRO A 106 -7.69 -12.91 -22.51
CA PRO A 106 -6.42 -12.21 -22.69
C PRO A 106 -6.45 -10.78 -22.11
N GLY A 107 -5.28 -10.33 -21.65
CA GLY A 107 -5.10 -9.06 -20.94
C GLY A 107 -5.51 -9.11 -19.45
N LEU A 108 -5.00 -8.17 -18.66
CA LEU A 108 -5.13 -8.19 -17.20
C LEU A 108 -6.55 -7.89 -16.71
N ALA A 109 -7.20 -6.91 -17.34
CA ALA A 109 -8.51 -6.42 -16.94
C ALA A 109 -9.20 -5.68 -18.09
N ASN A 110 -10.53 -5.73 -18.14
CA ASN A 110 -11.32 -4.92 -19.04
C ASN A 110 -11.58 -3.54 -18.43
N VAL A 111 -11.27 -2.48 -19.17
CA VAL A 111 -11.49 -1.09 -18.73
C VAL A 111 -12.79 -0.57 -19.30
N THR A 112 -13.67 -0.11 -18.41
CA THR A 112 -14.94 0.55 -18.77
C THR A 112 -14.97 1.94 -18.15
N ILE A 113 -15.41 2.94 -18.90
CA ILE A 113 -15.54 4.31 -18.41
C ILE A 113 -16.94 4.47 -17.83
N GLU A 114 -17.05 4.94 -16.58
CA GLU A 114 -18.33 5.44 -16.07
C GLU A 114 -18.47 6.89 -16.48
N SER A 115 -19.37 7.17 -17.42
CA SER A 115 -19.76 8.53 -17.83
C SER A 115 -20.80 9.11 -16.89
#